data_AF-C8S5K8-F1
#
_entry.id   AF-C8S5K8-F1
#
_cell.length_a   1.000
_cell.length_b   1.000
_cell.length_c   1.000
_cell.angle_alpha   90.00
_cell.angle_beta   90.00
_cell.angle_gamma   90.00
#
_symmetry.space_group_name_H-M   'P 1'
#
loop_
_entity.id
_entity.type
_entity.pdbx_description
1 polymer ?
#
loop_
_entity_poly.entity_id
_entity_poly.type
_entity_poly.pdbx_seq_one_letter_code
_entity_poly.pdbx_strand_id
1 'polypeptide(L)'
;MVEVPIAELMPMFRRFGPSDEQGRLKRVKPLGSATWLNVTEPPDGLPIRSSDLLLAAGPLQQFEEERELLRRPTNNMGANARYDWESMYAWLTWYLFEKGVPTTQSALIALVQDWFVQNSRTGEVPDESTIRKRLTPLWRKLRGEEPVG
;
A
#
# COMPACT_ATOMS: atom_id res chain seq x y z
N MET A 1 28.91 -11.69 1.49
CA MET A 1 27.63 -12.06 0.84
C MET A 1 27.95 -12.61 -0.54
N VAL A 2 27.21 -13.62 -1.01
CA VAL A 2 27.44 -14.32 -2.29
C VAL A 2 26.10 -14.56 -2.97
N GLU A 3 26.10 -14.72 -4.29
CA GLU A 3 24.95 -15.20 -5.05
C GLU A 3 24.90 -16.73 -5.03
N VAL A 4 23.70 -17.29 -5.02
CA VAL A 4 23.45 -18.73 -4.96
C VAL A 4 22.51 -19.16 -6.10
N PRO A 5 22.67 -20.36 -6.67
CA PRO A 5 21.82 -20.82 -7.76
C PRO A 5 20.49 -21.36 -7.23
N ILE A 6 19.37 -20.79 -7.69
CA ILE A 6 18.02 -21.20 -7.25
C ILE A 6 17.73 -22.69 -7.47
N ALA A 7 18.33 -23.31 -8.50
CA ALA A 7 18.16 -24.72 -8.82
C ALA A 7 18.55 -25.66 -7.66
N GLU A 8 19.54 -25.28 -6.85
CA GLU A 8 20.00 -26.06 -5.69
C GLU A 8 19.11 -25.85 -4.46
N LEU A 9 18.26 -24.82 -4.49
CA LEU A 9 17.32 -24.47 -3.43
C LEU A 9 15.90 -24.98 -3.69
N MET A 10 15.60 -25.41 -4.92
CA MET A 10 14.26 -25.88 -5.32
C MET A 10 13.62 -26.91 -4.37
N PRO A 11 14.36 -27.86 -3.75
CA PRO A 11 13.77 -28.79 -2.78
C PRO A 11 13.12 -28.10 -1.57
N MET A 12 13.62 -26.91 -1.19
CA MET A 12 13.10 -26.12 -0.06
C MET A 12 11.86 -25.28 -0.43
N PHE A 13 11.66 -24.98 -1.72
CA PHE A 13 10.61 -24.06 -2.19
C PHE A 13 9.59 -24.76 -3.10
N ARG A 14 9.20 -25.99 -2.76
CA ARG A 14 8.20 -26.74 -3.53
C ARG A 14 6.83 -26.08 -3.45
N ARG A 15 6.12 -26.05 -4.59
CA ARG A 15 4.77 -25.48 -4.69
C ARG A 15 3.69 -26.35 -4.02
N PHE A 16 3.88 -27.67 -4.00
CA PHE A 16 2.93 -28.63 -3.44
C PHE A 16 3.67 -29.76 -2.73
N GLY A 17 3.08 -30.26 -1.63
CA GLY A 17 3.64 -31.34 -0.83
C GLY A 17 4.71 -30.87 0.17
N PRO A 18 5.31 -31.82 0.92
CA PRO A 18 6.37 -31.50 1.88
C PRO A 18 7.62 -30.96 1.17
N SER A 19 8.20 -29.90 1.75
CA SER A 19 9.48 -29.33 1.35
C SER A 19 10.57 -29.68 2.36
N ASP A 20 11.81 -29.69 1.90
CA ASP A 20 12.94 -29.96 2.78
C ASP A 20 13.24 -28.70 3.63
N GLU A 21 13.54 -28.89 4.92
CA GLU A 21 13.91 -27.76 5.81
C GLU A 21 15.29 -27.17 5.46
N GLN A 22 16.14 -27.97 4.80
CA GLN A 22 17.52 -27.61 4.46
C GLN A 22 17.84 -27.98 3.02
N GLY A 23 18.56 -27.09 2.33
CA GLY A 23 19.15 -27.32 1.01
C GLY A 23 20.64 -27.57 1.10
N ARG A 24 21.23 -28.06 0.00
CA ARG A 24 22.67 -28.30 -0.12
C ARG A 24 23.26 -27.42 -1.20
N LEU A 25 24.00 -26.40 -0.78
CA LEU A 25 24.64 -25.43 -1.65
C LEU A 25 26.02 -25.94 -2.09
N LYS A 26 26.16 -26.19 -3.38
CA LYS A 26 27.39 -26.70 -4.00
C LYS A 26 28.13 -25.63 -4.78
N ARG A 27 27.46 -24.54 -5.14
CA ARG A 27 28.07 -23.42 -5.88
C ARG A 27 27.69 -22.08 -5.31
N VAL A 28 28.65 -21.18 -5.32
CA VAL A 28 28.46 -19.77 -4.93
C VAL A 28 29.14 -18.89 -5.94
N LYS A 29 28.61 -17.69 -6.14
CA LYS A 29 29.25 -16.67 -6.95
C LYS A 29 29.54 -15.46 -6.06
N PRO A 30 30.82 -15.17 -5.78
CA PRO A 30 31.19 -13.97 -5.03
C PRO A 30 30.64 -12.70 -5.69
N LEU A 31 30.27 -11.72 -4.88
CA LEU A 31 29.81 -10.43 -5.39
C LEU A 31 30.91 -9.77 -6.24
N GLY A 32 30.55 -9.25 -7.41
CA GLY A 32 31.49 -8.65 -8.37
C GLY A 32 32.28 -9.65 -9.22
N SER A 33 32.17 -10.96 -8.95
CA SER A 33 32.73 -12.00 -9.82
C SER A 33 31.78 -12.31 -10.98
N ALA A 34 32.32 -12.63 -12.16
CA ALA A 34 31.55 -13.26 -13.24
C ALA A 34 31.51 -14.81 -13.11
N THR A 35 32.36 -15.37 -12.25
CA THR A 35 32.65 -16.81 -12.19
C THR A 35 32.01 -17.44 -10.96
N TRP A 36 31.37 -18.59 -11.17
CA TRP A 36 30.88 -19.48 -10.12
C TRP A 36 32.03 -20.30 -9.54
N LEU A 37 32.06 -20.41 -8.21
CA LEU A 37 32.98 -21.25 -7.46
C LEU A 37 32.25 -22.46 -6.90
N ASN A 38 32.93 -23.61 -6.84
CA ASN A 38 32.41 -24.80 -6.21
C ASN A 38 32.75 -24.80 -4.72
N VAL A 39 31.78 -25.20 -3.90
CA VAL A 39 32.00 -25.54 -2.50
C VAL A 39 32.71 -26.88 -2.47
N THR A 40 33.95 -26.91 -1.99
CA THR A 40 34.75 -28.13 -1.88
C THR A 40 34.59 -28.82 -0.52
N GLU A 41 34.16 -28.07 0.49
CA GLU A 41 33.97 -28.57 1.84
C GLU A 41 32.70 -27.96 2.46
N PRO A 42 31.75 -28.78 2.94
CA PRO A 42 31.76 -30.25 2.87
C PRO A 42 31.52 -30.77 1.43
N PRO A 43 31.99 -31.98 1.07
CA PRO A 43 31.91 -32.50 -0.31
C PRO A 43 30.49 -32.66 -0.85
N ASP A 44 29.50 -32.85 0.03
CA ASP A 44 28.09 -32.97 -0.31
C ASP A 44 27.37 -31.62 -0.44
N GLY A 45 28.05 -30.51 -0.14
CA GLY A 45 27.55 -29.14 -0.20
C GLY A 45 27.16 -28.58 1.16
N LEU A 46 27.28 -27.26 1.29
CA LEU A 46 27.00 -26.54 2.52
C LEU A 46 25.51 -26.62 2.86
N PRO A 47 25.13 -27.10 4.07
CA PRO A 47 23.74 -27.07 4.50
C PRO A 47 23.29 -25.63 4.74
N ILE A 48 22.14 -25.26 4.17
CA ILE A 48 21.57 -23.92 4.29
C ILE A 48 20.07 -23.97 4.53
N ARG A 49 19.56 -22.96 5.24
CA ARG A 49 18.14 -22.74 5.54
C ARG A 49 17.64 -21.49 4.84
N SER A 50 16.32 -21.33 4.80
CA SER A 50 15.69 -20.12 4.25
C SER A 50 16.10 -18.86 4.99
N SER A 51 16.39 -18.97 6.30
CA SER A 51 16.91 -17.88 7.14
C SER A 51 18.30 -17.38 6.73
N ASP A 52 19.06 -18.18 5.98
CA ASP A 52 20.41 -17.83 5.52
C ASP A 52 20.38 -17.11 4.17
N LEU A 53 19.20 -17.01 3.55
CA LEU A 53 18.99 -16.43 2.23
C LEU A 53 18.48 -14.99 2.35
N LEU A 54 19.07 -14.11 1.53
CA LEU A 54 18.64 -12.73 1.41
C LEU A 54 18.26 -12.45 -0.05
N LEU A 55 17.16 -11.72 -0.24
CA LEU A 55 16.78 -11.19 -1.54
C LEU A 55 17.38 -9.79 -1.70
N ALA A 56 18.01 -9.55 -2.84
CA ALA A 56 18.53 -8.23 -3.15
C ALA A 56 17.37 -7.24 -3.34
N ALA A 57 17.43 -6.11 -2.64
CA ALA A 57 16.34 -5.13 -2.60
C ALA A 57 15.97 -4.59 -3.99
N GLY A 58 16.96 -4.30 -4.85
CA GLY A 58 16.71 -3.79 -6.21
C GLY A 58 15.91 -4.75 -7.09
N PRO A 59 16.41 -5.99 -7.34
CA PRO A 59 15.66 -7.00 -8.08
C PRO A 59 14.30 -7.37 -7.45
N LEU A 60 14.20 -7.36 -6.11
CA LEU A 60 12.93 -7.60 -5.42
C LEU A 60 11.93 -6.48 -5.72
N GLN A 61 12.34 -5.22 -5.59
CA GLN A 61 11.50 -4.07 -5.89
C GLN A 61 11.04 -4.06 -7.35
N GLN A 62 11.95 -4.35 -8.28
CA GLN A 62 11.60 -4.45 -9.70
C GLN A 62 10.56 -5.56 -9.95
N PHE A 63 10.77 -6.74 -9.35
CA PHE A 63 9.81 -7.83 -9.45
C PHE A 63 8.44 -7.46 -8.86
N GLU A 64 8.42 -6.78 -7.71
CA GLU A 64 7.19 -6.31 -7.08
C GLU A 64 6.43 -5.29 -7.94
N GLU A 65 7.14 -4.40 -8.63
CA GLU A 65 6.57 -3.44 -9.57
C GLU A 65 6.02 -4.13 -10.82
N GLU A 66 6.81 -5.00 -11.47
CA GLU A 66 6.40 -5.75 -12.68
C GLU A 66 5.20 -6.66 -12.43
N ARG A 67 5.08 -7.18 -11.22
CA ARG A 67 3.99 -8.09 -10.82
C ARG A 67 2.86 -7.38 -10.08
N GLU A 68 2.95 -6.06 -9.94
CA GLU A 68 2.00 -5.23 -9.19
C GLU A 68 1.69 -5.76 -7.77
N LEU A 69 2.64 -6.48 -7.14
CA LEU A 69 2.41 -7.18 -5.86
C LEU A 69 2.24 -6.22 -4.69
N LEU A 70 2.90 -5.07 -4.77
CA LEU A 70 2.78 -3.97 -3.81
C LEU A 70 1.83 -2.87 -4.30
N ARG A 71 1.19 -3.04 -5.46
CA ARG A 71 0.16 -2.12 -5.92
C ARG A 71 -1.04 -2.30 -5.00
N ARG A 72 -1.09 -1.47 -3.96
CA ARG A 72 -2.24 -1.29 -3.08
C ARG A 72 -3.47 -1.21 -3.99
N PRO A 73 -4.56 -1.99 -3.75
CA PRO A 73 -5.80 -1.77 -4.47
C PRO A 73 -6.09 -0.28 -4.38
N THR A 74 -6.36 0.34 -5.53
CA THR A 74 -6.61 1.77 -5.67
C THR A 74 -7.74 2.20 -4.74
N ASN A 75 -7.42 2.45 -3.48
CA ASN A 75 -8.29 3.05 -2.48
C ASN A 75 -7.44 3.53 -1.29
N ASN A 76 -7.01 4.78 -1.38
CA ASN A 76 -6.90 5.72 -0.26
C ASN A 76 -6.35 5.19 1.08
N MET A 77 -5.13 4.68 1.12
CA MET A 77 -4.37 4.69 2.37
C MET A 77 -2.93 5.06 2.08
N GLY A 78 -2.42 6.09 2.77
CA GLY A 78 -0.98 6.32 2.95
C GLY A 78 -0.37 7.56 2.29
N ALA A 79 -1.01 8.20 1.31
CA ALA A 79 -0.67 9.59 1.01
C ALA A 79 -1.39 10.45 2.05
N ASN A 80 -0.71 11.44 2.65
CA ASN A 80 -1.42 12.55 3.30
C ASN A 80 -2.46 13.02 2.28
N ALA A 81 -3.75 12.79 2.57
CA ALA A 81 -4.79 13.25 1.68
C ALA A 81 -4.53 14.75 1.49
N ARG A 82 -4.38 15.19 0.23
CA ARG A 82 -4.05 16.57 -0.13
C ARG A 82 -4.85 17.59 0.69
N TYR A 83 -6.07 17.20 1.08
CA TYR A 83 -6.94 17.90 2.00
C TYR A 83 -7.31 16.99 3.17
N ASP A 84 -7.41 17.56 4.37
CA ASP A 84 -7.81 16.85 5.59
C ASP A 84 -9.33 16.61 5.62
N TRP A 85 -9.76 15.64 4.80
CA TRP A 85 -11.17 15.26 4.69
C TRP A 85 -11.71 14.61 5.97
N GLU A 86 -10.86 13.96 6.76
CA GLU A 86 -11.31 13.27 7.99
C GLU A 86 -11.70 14.28 9.07
N SER A 87 -10.84 15.27 9.35
CA SER A 87 -11.17 16.34 10.29
C SER A 87 -12.37 17.15 9.79
N MET A 88 -12.50 17.35 8.48
CA MET A 88 -13.65 18.01 7.88
C MET A 88 -14.95 17.24 8.17
N TYR A 89 -14.99 15.94 7.93
CA TYR A 89 -16.20 15.14 8.19
C TYR A 89 -16.55 15.07 9.67
N ALA A 90 -15.57 14.99 10.56
CA ALA A 90 -15.79 15.03 12.01
C ALA A 90 -16.45 16.34 12.43
N TRP A 91 -15.90 17.48 11.96
CA TRP A 91 -16.48 18.80 12.20
C TRP A 91 -17.88 18.93 11.59
N LEU A 92 -18.06 18.51 10.32
CA LEU A 92 -19.33 18.62 9.63
C LEU A 92 -20.42 17.82 10.33
N THR A 93 -20.09 16.62 10.84
CA THR A 93 -21.02 15.79 11.61
C THR A 93 -21.49 16.52 12.86
N TRP A 94 -20.58 17.10 13.64
CA TRP A 94 -20.92 17.90 14.81
C TRP A 94 -21.76 19.13 14.42
N TYR A 95 -21.36 19.86 13.38
CA TYR A 95 -22.06 21.05 12.91
C TYR A 95 -23.50 20.74 12.49
N LEU A 96 -23.71 19.68 11.71
CA LEU A 96 -25.05 19.28 11.26
C LEU A 96 -25.93 18.82 12.42
N PHE A 97 -25.35 18.18 13.44
CA PHE A 97 -26.07 17.79 14.65
C PHE A 97 -26.52 19.02 15.47
N GLU A 98 -25.62 20.00 15.63
CA GLU A 98 -25.84 21.17 16.48
C GLU A 98 -26.64 22.29 15.80
N LYS A 99 -26.40 22.52 14.51
CA LYS A 99 -26.97 23.65 13.73
C LYS A 99 -28.02 23.20 12.70
N GLY A 100 -28.19 21.90 12.53
CA GLY A 100 -29.09 21.33 11.53
C GLY A 100 -28.48 21.30 10.12
N VAL A 101 -29.21 20.65 9.22
CA VAL A 101 -28.81 20.50 7.82
C VAL A 101 -29.10 21.79 7.04
N PRO A 102 -28.13 22.32 6.27
CA PRO A 102 -28.37 23.46 5.39
C PRO A 102 -29.53 23.22 4.42
N THR A 103 -30.24 24.28 4.05
CA THR A 103 -31.44 24.19 3.21
C THR A 103 -31.16 23.80 1.75
N THR A 104 -29.93 24.03 1.27
CA THR A 104 -29.51 23.73 -0.10
C THR A 104 -28.15 23.04 -0.15
N GLN A 105 -27.93 22.26 -1.21
CA GLN A 105 -26.63 21.61 -1.45
C GLN A 105 -25.51 22.66 -1.62
N SER A 106 -25.80 23.78 -2.27
CA SER A 106 -24.84 24.88 -2.44
C SER A 106 -24.42 25.49 -1.11
N ALA A 107 -25.36 25.66 -0.16
CA ALA A 107 -25.03 26.13 1.19
C ALA A 107 -24.15 25.14 1.96
N LEU A 108 -24.39 23.83 1.80
CA LEU A 108 -23.54 22.79 2.38
C LEU A 108 -22.13 22.79 1.77
N ILE A 109 -22.02 23.01 0.46
CA ILE A 109 -20.72 23.12 -0.24
C ILE A 109 -19.95 24.35 0.24
N ALA A 110 -20.61 25.52 0.30
CA ALA A 110 -19.99 26.75 0.79
C ALA A 110 -19.51 26.60 2.24
N LEU A 111 -20.31 25.99 3.11
CA LEU A 111 -19.95 25.69 4.50
C LEU A 111 -18.65 24.87 4.60
N VAL A 112 -18.53 23.80 3.80
CA VAL A 112 -17.34 22.96 3.79
C VAL A 112 -16.14 23.68 3.17
N GLN A 113 -16.36 24.51 2.16
CA GLN A 113 -15.31 25.34 1.57
C GLN A 113 -14.74 26.35 2.57
N ASP A 114 -15.61 27.05 3.31
CA ASP A 114 -15.22 27.99 4.36
C ASP A 114 -14.43 27.32 5.48
N TRP A 115 -14.80 26.08 5.84
CA TRP A 115 -14.04 25.28 6.78
C TRP A 115 -12.62 24.99 6.26
N PHE A 116 -12.48 24.57 5.01
CA PHE A 116 -11.14 24.34 4.43
C PHE A 116 -10.31 25.62 4.37
N VAL A 117 -10.91 26.78 4.08
CA VAL A 117 -10.23 28.07 4.11
C VAL A 117 -9.68 28.39 5.50
N GLN A 118 -10.44 28.07 6.56
CA GLN A 118 -10.07 28.37 7.95
C GLN A 118 -9.09 27.34 8.55
N ASN A 119 -9.17 26.08 8.14
CA ASN A 119 -8.50 24.97 8.80
C ASN A 119 -7.36 24.34 7.97
N SER A 120 -7.13 24.78 6.72
CA SER A 120 -6.05 24.26 5.88
C SER A 120 -4.67 24.68 6.40
N ARG A 121 -3.86 23.69 6.80
CA ARG A 121 -2.48 23.89 7.26
C ARG A 121 -1.51 24.32 6.15
N THR A 122 -1.84 23.97 4.90
CA THR A 122 -1.00 24.22 3.72
C THR A 122 -1.49 25.41 2.89
N GLY A 123 -2.67 25.97 3.24
CA GLY A 123 -3.34 26.99 2.43
C GLY A 123 -4.00 26.44 1.17
N GLU A 124 -3.86 25.13 0.87
CA GLU A 124 -4.56 24.52 -0.25
C GLU A 124 -6.02 24.22 0.12
N VAL A 125 -6.95 24.63 -0.74
CA VAL A 125 -8.39 24.41 -0.60
C VAL A 125 -8.88 23.62 -1.83
N PRO A 126 -9.70 22.57 -1.66
CA PRO A 126 -10.28 21.88 -2.80
C PRO A 126 -11.23 22.80 -3.58
N ASP A 127 -11.27 22.65 -4.89
CA ASP A 127 -12.22 23.38 -5.73
C ASP A 127 -13.66 22.92 -5.49
N GLU A 128 -14.62 23.79 -5.80
CA GLU A 128 -16.05 23.55 -5.56
C GLU A 128 -16.53 22.23 -6.23
N SER A 129 -16.00 21.90 -7.41
CA SER A 129 -16.33 20.66 -8.11
C SER A 129 -15.93 19.41 -7.31
N THR A 130 -14.74 19.43 -6.70
CA THR A 130 -14.26 18.34 -5.83
C THR A 130 -15.11 18.21 -4.58
N ILE A 131 -15.44 19.33 -3.92
CA ILE A 131 -16.30 19.35 -2.72
C ILE A 131 -17.69 18.81 -3.09
N ARG A 132 -18.31 19.33 -4.16
CA ARG A 132 -19.62 18.92 -4.65
C ARG A 132 -19.68 17.42 -4.93
N LYS A 133 -18.70 16.87 -5.66
CA LYS A 133 -18.64 15.43 -5.98
C LYS A 133 -18.62 14.57 -4.72
N ARG A 134 -17.84 14.97 -3.70
CA ARG A 134 -17.75 14.25 -2.43
C ARG A 134 -19.01 14.36 -1.57
N LEU A 135 -19.65 15.53 -1.54
CA LEU A 135 -20.83 15.76 -0.70
C LEU A 135 -22.15 15.31 -1.34
N THR A 136 -22.21 15.09 -2.66
CA THR A 136 -23.44 14.67 -3.34
C THR A 136 -24.07 13.39 -2.76
N PRO A 137 -23.31 12.31 -2.48
CA PRO A 137 -23.89 11.12 -1.85
C PRO A 137 -24.44 11.40 -0.44
N LEU A 138 -23.72 12.17 0.37
CA LEU A 138 -24.17 12.57 1.70
C LEU A 138 -25.45 13.40 1.63
N TRP A 139 -25.51 14.38 0.71
CA TRP A 139 -26.67 15.24 0.51
C TRP A 139 -27.94 14.43 0.18
N ARG A 140 -27.85 13.45 -0.74
CA ARG A 140 -28.97 12.57 -1.07
C ARG A 140 -29.51 11.82 0.16
N LYS A 141 -28.60 11.27 0.97
CA LYS A 141 -28.96 10.59 2.23
C LYS A 141 -29.62 11.53 3.24
N LEU A 142 -29.08 12.73 3.41
CA LEU A 142 -29.65 13.75 4.31
C LEU A 142 -31.05 14.20 3.89
N ARG A 143 -31.37 14.14 2.58
CA ARG A 143 -32.68 14.48 2.04
C ARG A 143 -33.67 13.30 2.03
N GLY A 144 -33.23 12.10 2.44
CA GLY A 144 -34.04 10.89 2.37
C GLY A 144 -34.30 10.40 0.94
N GLU A 145 -33.42 10.76 -0.01
CA GLU A 145 -33.55 10.39 -1.43
C GLU A 145 -33.01 8.97 -1.73
N GLU A 146 -32.41 8.29 -0.76
CA GLU A 146 -32.06 6.86 -0.83
C GLU A 146 -32.90 6.06 0.17
N PRO A 147 -33.54 4.94 -0.25
CA PRO A 147 -34.20 4.04 0.69
C PRO A 147 -33.13 3.45 1.61
N VAL A 148 -33.41 3.45 2.91
CA VAL A 148 -32.62 2.74 3.92
C VAL A 148 -32.69 1.25 3.54
N GLY A 149 -31.57 0.71 3.07
CA GLY A 149 -31.40 -0.72 2.78
C GLY A 149 -31.35 -1.56 4.05
#